data_AF-A0A2W4QN01-F1
#
_entry.id   AF-A0A2W4QN01-F1
#
_cell.length_a   1.000
_cell.length_b   1.000
_cell.length_c   1.000
_cell.angle_alpha   90.00
_cell.angle_beta   90.00
_cell.angle_gamma   90.00
#
_symmetry.space_group_name_H-M   'P 1'
#
loop_
_entity.id
_entity.type
_entity.pdbx_description
1 polymer ?
#
loop_
_entity_poly.entity_id
_entity_poly.type
_entity_poly.pdbx_seq_one_letter_code
_entity_poly.pdbx_strand_id
1 'polypeptide(L)'
;AAERYAMVRRAHRSATRGLIVICDRWPQAHQRGYLDGPIIPPSADHLPVIGFLARLEQNLYRKMQQMRPHLTVHLVSDHSVSERRKPRGIRKEAFDARLALMAELRRINPEIRIVDASADIETVARNLFRHVWLSL
;
A
#
# COMPACT_ATOMS: atom_id res chain seq x y z
N ALA A 1 -8.51 -7.44 9.33
CA ALA A 1 -9.05 -7.43 7.95
C ALA A 1 -10.36 -6.65 7.80
N ALA A 2 -11.36 -6.87 8.66
CA ALA A 2 -12.68 -6.23 8.55
C ALA A 2 -12.65 -4.69 8.67
N GLU A 3 -11.86 -4.12 9.59
CA GLU A 3 -11.71 -2.66 9.71
C GLU A 3 -11.10 -2.03 8.46
N ARG A 4 -10.04 -2.64 7.92
CA ARG A 4 -9.42 -2.23 6.64
C ARG A 4 -10.43 -2.26 5.49
N TYR A 5 -11.28 -3.29 5.45
CA TYR A 5 -12.36 -3.39 4.46
C TYR A 5 -13.39 -2.26 4.59
N ALA A 6 -13.80 -1.93 5.82
CA ALA A 6 -14.73 -0.84 6.06
C ALA A 6 -14.16 0.52 5.62
N MET A 7 -12.88 0.77 5.90
CA MET A 7 -12.17 1.98 5.48
C MET A 7 -12.09 2.07 3.94
N VAL A 8 -11.66 1.00 3.27
CA VAL A 8 -11.60 0.92 1.80
C VAL A 8 -12.97 1.17 1.17
N ARG A 9 -14.02 0.54 1.69
CA ARG A 9 -15.40 0.77 1.21
C ARG A 9 -15.85 2.20 1.41
N ARG A 10 -15.50 2.83 2.54
CA ARG A 10 -15.85 4.23 2.79
C ARG A 10 -15.12 5.14 1.81
N ALA A 11 -13.82 4.95 1.64
CA ALA A 11 -13.00 5.69 0.68
C ALA A 11 -13.55 5.56 -0.74
N HIS A 12 -13.84 4.34 -1.18
CA HIS A 12 -14.41 4.08 -2.51
C HIS A 12 -15.77 4.77 -2.69
N ARG A 13 -16.69 4.68 -1.71
CA ARG A 13 -17.99 5.36 -1.80
C ARG A 13 -17.87 6.88 -1.88
N SER A 14 -16.95 7.47 -1.12
CA SER A 14 -16.68 8.91 -1.21
C SER A 14 -16.12 9.29 -2.58
N ALA A 15 -15.20 8.49 -3.13
CA ALA A 15 -14.65 8.69 -4.47
C ALA A 15 -15.74 8.63 -5.56
N THR A 16 -16.66 7.65 -5.50
CA THR A 16 -17.80 7.56 -6.43
C THR A 16 -18.77 8.75 -6.32
N ARG A 17 -18.74 9.50 -5.22
CA ARG A 17 -19.53 10.72 -5.02
C ARG A 17 -18.81 12.00 -5.49
N GLY A 18 -17.65 11.87 -6.15
CA GLY A 18 -16.88 13.00 -6.66
C GLY A 18 -15.93 13.65 -5.65
N LEU A 19 -15.64 12.99 -4.52
CA LEU A 19 -14.68 13.48 -3.54
C LEU A 19 -13.28 12.92 -3.81
N ILE A 20 -12.25 13.75 -3.68
CA ILE A 20 -10.85 13.30 -3.68
C ILE A 20 -10.55 12.69 -2.31
N VAL A 21 -10.20 11.41 -2.29
CA VAL A 21 -9.84 10.69 -1.06
C VAL A 21 -8.37 10.33 -1.09
N ILE A 22 -7.61 10.85 -0.11
CA ILE A 22 -6.19 10.55 0.06
C ILE A 22 -6.06 9.53 1.18
N CYS A 23 -5.41 8.40 0.90
CA CYS A 23 -5.17 7.34 1.86
C CYS A 23 -3.67 7.19 2.12
N ASP A 24 -3.25 7.20 3.39
CA ASP A 24 -1.92 6.75 3.78
C ASP A 24 -1.92 5.22 3.82
N ARG A 25 -1.50 4.64 2.69
CA ARG A 25 -1.45 3.20 2.35
C ARG A 25 -2.80 2.62 1.93
N TRP A 26 -2.71 1.74 0.93
CA TRP A 26 -3.84 0.96 0.42
C TRP A 26 -3.53 -0.53 0.63
N PRO A 27 -4.46 -1.33 1.19
CA PRO A 27 -4.22 -2.75 1.40
C PRO A 27 -4.03 -3.46 0.07
N GLN A 28 -2.90 -4.15 -0.09
CA GLN A 28 -2.57 -4.91 -1.28
C GLN A 28 -2.56 -6.41 -0.93
N ALA A 29 -3.25 -7.23 -1.72
CA ALA A 29 -3.21 -8.68 -1.53
C ALA A 29 -2.04 -9.39 -2.24
N HIS A 30 -1.09 -8.63 -2.82
CA HIS A 30 -0.01 -9.20 -3.64
C HIS A 30 1.09 -9.86 -2.80
N GLN A 31 1.48 -9.30 -1.66
CA GLN A 31 2.47 -9.91 -0.76
C GLN A 31 1.85 -10.17 0.62
N ARG A 32 1.99 -11.39 1.15
CA ARG A 32 1.55 -11.73 2.53
C ARG A 32 2.46 -11.08 3.57
N GLY A 33 1.88 -10.59 4.67
CA GLY A 33 2.62 -10.02 5.81
C GLY A 33 3.41 -8.72 5.55
N TYR A 34 3.51 -8.26 4.30
CA TYR A 34 4.22 -7.03 3.92
C TYR A 34 3.24 -6.06 3.26
N LEU A 35 3.32 -4.76 3.60
CA LEU A 35 2.42 -3.71 3.09
C LEU A 35 0.92 -4.00 3.34
N ASP A 36 0.57 -4.38 4.58
CA ASP A 36 -0.81 -4.71 4.99
C ASP A 36 -1.43 -5.93 4.27
N GLY A 37 -0.61 -6.92 3.89
CA GLY A 37 -1.07 -8.18 3.33
C GLY A 37 -1.78 -9.12 4.33
N PRO A 38 -2.36 -10.24 3.85
CA PRO A 38 -2.98 -11.25 4.72
C PRO A 38 -1.97 -11.76 5.76
N ILE A 39 -2.45 -11.93 7.00
CA ILE A 39 -1.62 -12.29 8.16
C ILE A 39 -1.74 -13.80 8.43
N ILE A 40 -2.89 -14.40 8.11
CA ILE A 40 -3.15 -15.81 8.43
C ILE A 40 -2.54 -16.70 7.35
N PRO A 41 -1.55 -17.56 7.68
CA PRO A 41 -1.03 -18.52 6.73
C PRO A 41 -2.11 -19.57 6.43
N PRO A 42 -2.35 -19.91 5.15
CA PRO A 42 -3.29 -20.97 4.78
C PRO A 42 -2.83 -22.35 5.25
N SER A 43 -1.57 -22.51 5.66
CA SER A 43 -0.98 -23.76 6.14
C SER A 43 -1.22 -24.03 7.63
N ALA A 44 -1.99 -23.20 8.33
CA ALA A 44 -2.50 -23.53 9.66
C ALA A 44 -3.69 -24.50 9.54
N ASP A 45 -3.46 -25.63 8.87
CA ASP A 45 -4.45 -26.69 8.59
C ASP A 45 -4.73 -27.56 9.82
N HIS A 46 -4.10 -27.29 10.95
CA HIS A 46 -4.26 -28.06 12.18
C HIS A 46 -5.67 -27.92 12.79
N LEU A 47 -6.42 -26.86 12.42
CA LEU A 47 -7.78 -26.59 12.90
C LEU A 47 -8.68 -26.08 11.77
N PRO A 48 -9.83 -26.74 11.47
CA PRO A 48 -10.72 -26.35 10.37
C PRO A 48 -11.31 -24.94 10.52
N VAL A 49 -11.39 -24.44 11.76
CA VAL A 49 -11.83 -23.07 12.08
C VAL A 49 -10.84 -22.02 11.57
N ILE A 50 -9.53 -22.29 11.67
CA ILE A 50 -8.49 -21.36 11.22
C ILE A 50 -8.44 -21.30 9.69
N GLY A 51 -8.61 -22.45 9.02
CA GLY A 51 -8.73 -22.51 7.55
C GLY A 51 -9.93 -21.70 7.02
N PHE A 52 -11.07 -21.72 7.73
CA PHE A 52 -12.23 -20.89 7.37
C PHE A 52 -11.95 -19.39 7.54
N LEU A 53 -11.31 -18.99 8.64
CA LEU A 53 -10.91 -17.59 8.89
C LEU A 53 -9.90 -17.09 7.85
N ALA A 54 -8.94 -17.93 7.46
CA ALA A 54 -7.96 -17.60 6.41
C ALA A 54 -8.65 -17.36 5.05
N ARG A 55 -9.65 -18.20 4.69
CA ARG A 55 -10.44 -18.03 3.47
C ARG A 55 -11.28 -16.76 3.52
N LEU A 56 -11.87 -16.43 4.67
CA LEU A 56 -12.63 -15.20 4.86
C LEU A 56 -11.73 -13.96 4.68
N GLU A 57 -10.55 -13.96 5.31
CA GLU A 57 -9.56 -12.90 5.15
C GLU A 57 -9.15 -12.74 3.67
N GLN A 58 -8.82 -13.83 2.98
CA GLN A 58 -8.48 -13.79 1.56
C GLN A 58 -9.62 -13.25 0.69
N ASN A 59 -10.86 -13.64 0.96
CA ASN A 59 -12.01 -13.14 0.22
C ASN A 59 -12.21 -11.63 0.42
N LEU A 60 -12.01 -11.13 1.66
CA LEU A 60 -12.03 -9.70 1.94
C LEU A 60 -10.94 -8.95 1.18
N TYR A 61 -9.72 -9.47 1.14
CA TYR A 61 -8.63 -8.86 0.37
C TYR A 61 -8.87 -8.89 -1.14
N ARG A 62 -9.47 -9.94 -1.70
CA ARG A 62 -9.90 -9.95 -3.12
C ARG A 62 -10.93 -8.87 -3.40
N LYS A 63 -11.93 -8.70 -2.53
CA LYS A 63 -12.91 -7.62 -2.66
C LYS A 63 -12.24 -6.23 -2.55
N MET A 64 -11.23 -6.08 -1.69
CA MET A 64 -10.44 -4.84 -1.61
C MET A 64 -9.62 -4.56 -2.86
N GLN A 65 -9.09 -5.60 -3.53
CA GLN A 65 -8.38 -5.42 -4.80
C GLN A 65 -9.29 -4.96 -5.95
N GLN A 66 -10.55 -5.39 -5.97
CA GLN A 66 -11.52 -4.93 -6.96
C GLN A 66 -11.80 -3.43 -6.83
N MET A 67 -11.73 -2.89 -5.62
CA MET A 67 -11.81 -1.45 -5.34
C MET A 67 -10.43 -0.81 -5.53
N ARG A 68 -9.88 -0.83 -6.76
CA ARG A 68 -8.56 -0.28 -7.04
C ARG A 68 -8.57 1.26 -6.95
N PRO A 69 -7.58 1.91 -6.33
CA PRO A 69 -7.47 3.37 -6.35
C PRO A 69 -7.13 3.86 -7.77
N HIS A 70 -7.66 5.01 -8.17
CA HIS A 70 -7.41 5.63 -9.48
C HIS A 70 -5.93 6.01 -9.69
N LEU A 71 -5.26 6.41 -8.61
CA LEU A 71 -3.83 6.75 -8.63
C LEU A 71 -3.16 6.11 -7.43
N THR A 72 -2.08 5.36 -7.67
CA THR A 72 -1.20 4.85 -6.63
C THR A 72 0.15 5.51 -6.76
N VAL A 73 0.61 6.18 -5.70
CA VAL A 73 1.92 6.83 -5.67
C VAL A 73 2.81 6.16 -4.64
N HIS A 74 3.99 5.73 -5.08
CA HIS A 74 5.05 5.24 -4.20
C HIS A 74 6.06 6.36 -3.96
N LEU A 75 6.07 6.86 -2.72
CA LEU A 75 7.11 7.74 -2.23
C LEU A 75 8.37 6.91 -1.97
N VAL A 76 9.43 7.14 -2.75
CA VAL A 76 10.74 6.47 -2.58
C VAL A 76 11.71 7.49 -2.04
N SER A 77 12.51 7.10 -1.06
CA SER A 77 13.62 7.92 -0.57
C SER A 77 14.84 7.04 -0.42
N ASP A 78 16.01 7.67 -0.37
CA ASP A 78 17.24 6.94 -0.06
C ASP A 78 17.27 6.52 1.41
N HIS A 79 17.89 5.37 1.69
CA HIS A 79 18.10 4.87 3.05
C HIS A 79 18.76 5.94 3.94
N SER A 80 19.75 6.67 3.40
CA SER A 80 20.47 7.73 4.11
C SER A 80 19.58 8.91 4.48
N VAL A 81 18.54 9.21 3.70
CA VAL A 81 17.57 10.29 3.98
C VAL A 81 16.54 9.80 5.00
N SER A 82 16.08 8.55 4.86
CA SER A 82 15.15 7.91 5.80
C SER A 82 15.74 7.80 7.21
N GLU A 83 17.01 7.39 7.32
CA GLU A 83 17.73 7.28 8.59
C GLU A 83 17.95 8.65 9.24
N ARG A 84 18.27 9.68 8.46
CA ARG A 84 18.38 11.07 8.94
C ARG A 84 17.07 11.63 9.47
N ARG A 85 15.94 11.33 8.82
CA ARG A 85 14.61 11.81 9.22
C ARG A 85 14.02 11.02 10.40
N LYS A 86 14.39 9.74 10.57
CA LYS A 86 13.95 8.91 11.69
C LYS A 86 15.08 8.01 12.21
N PRO A 87 15.94 8.53 13.09
CA PRO A 87 17.01 7.74 13.69
C PRO A 87 16.43 6.54 14.46
N ARG A 88 17.01 5.34 14.27
CA ARG A 88 16.57 4.02 14.79
C ARG A 88 15.28 3.44 14.22
N GLY A 89 14.76 3.95 13.09
CA GLY A 89 13.51 3.46 12.52
C GLY A 89 13.56 2.03 11.97
N ILE A 90 14.33 1.81 10.89
CA ILE A 90 14.31 0.56 10.11
C ILE A 90 15.76 0.13 9.88
N ARG A 91 16.06 -1.16 10.07
CA ARG A 91 17.36 -1.75 9.73
C ARG A 91 17.56 -1.71 8.22
N LYS A 92 18.79 -1.46 7.77
CA LYS A 92 19.11 -1.30 6.34
C LYS A 92 18.62 -2.48 5.49
N GLU A 93 18.75 -3.69 6.01
CA GLU A 93 18.34 -4.91 5.32
C GLU A 93 16.82 -4.98 5.12
N ALA A 94 16.04 -4.52 6.11
CA ALA A 94 14.58 -4.46 6.03
C ALA A 94 14.11 -3.34 5.08
N PHE A 95 14.87 -2.26 4.98
CA PHE A 95 14.60 -1.19 4.03
C PHE A 95 14.84 -1.65 2.58
N ASP A 96 15.97 -2.30 2.33
CA ASP A 96 16.32 -2.82 1.01
C ASP A 96 15.34 -3.90 0.54
N ALA A 97 14.92 -4.79 1.44
CA ALA A 97 13.86 -5.77 1.16
C ALA A 97 12.52 -5.09 0.78
N ARG A 98 12.16 -4.00 1.47
CA ARG A 98 10.95 -3.22 1.16
C ARG A 98 11.07 -2.51 -0.18
N LEU A 99 12.23 -1.96 -0.50
CA LEU A 99 12.49 -1.29 -1.77
C LEU A 99 12.43 -2.28 -2.94
N ALA A 100 13.03 -3.46 -2.78
CA ALA A 100 12.96 -4.55 -3.75
C ALA A 100 11.51 -5.00 -3.99
N LEU A 101 10.72 -5.18 -2.92
CA LEU A 101 9.31 -5.51 -3.03
C LEU A 101 8.51 -4.42 -3.75
N MET A 102 8.75 -3.14 -3.43
CA MET A 102 8.12 -2.03 -4.11
C MET A 102 8.48 -1.98 -5.59
N ALA A 103 9.70 -2.38 -5.98
CA ALA A 103 10.11 -2.51 -7.37
C ALA A 103 9.38 -3.67 -8.07
N GLU A 104 9.22 -4.82 -7.42
CA GLU A 104 8.46 -5.94 -7.97
C GLU A 104 6.98 -5.58 -8.17
N LEU A 105 6.37 -4.90 -7.22
CA LEU A 105 4.97 -4.45 -7.33
C LEU A 105 4.76 -3.49 -8.51
N ARG A 106 5.74 -2.64 -8.81
CA ARG A 106 5.70 -1.77 -10.00
C ARG A 106 5.81 -2.54 -11.29
N ARG A 107 6.61 -3.61 -11.32
CA ARG A 107 6.71 -4.49 -12.49
C ARG A 107 5.36 -5.16 -12.79
N ILE A 108 4.61 -5.52 -11.74
CA ILE A 108 3.28 -6.14 -11.87
C ILE A 108 2.22 -5.09 -12.20
N ASN A 109 2.34 -3.87 -11.66
CA ASN A 109 1.37 -2.80 -11.84
C ASN A 109 2.04 -1.50 -12.36
N PRO A 110 2.04 -1.28 -13.69
CA PRO A 110 2.70 -0.12 -14.31
C PRO A 110 1.99 1.22 -14.01
N GLU A 111 0.78 1.19 -13.47
CA GLU A 111 0.01 2.38 -13.08
C GLU A 111 0.57 3.05 -11.80
N ILE A 112 1.45 2.36 -11.07
CA ILE A 112 2.09 2.91 -9.87
C ILE A 112 3.12 3.97 -10.26
N ARG A 113 2.86 5.22 -9.86
CA ARG A 113 3.79 6.35 -10.08
C ARG A 113 4.81 6.45 -8.96
N ILE A 114 6.02 6.87 -9.29
CA ILE A 114 7.10 7.09 -8.31
C ILE A 114 7.25 8.58 -8.10
N VAL A 115 7.33 8.99 -6.84
CA VAL A 115 7.77 10.33 -6.46
C VAL A 115 8.99 10.18 -5.58
N ASP A 116 10.08 10.82 -5.98
CA ASP A 116 11.28 10.91 -5.16
C ASP A 116 11.02 11.84 -3.97
N ALA A 117 11.12 11.28 -2.78
CA ALA A 117 10.93 11.93 -1.49
C ALA A 117 12.27 12.27 -0.80
N SER A 118 13.42 12.05 -1.47
CA SER A 118 14.73 12.54 -1.03
C SER A 118 14.85 14.06 -1.15
N ALA A 119 14.05 14.69 -2.03
CA ALA A 119 13.98 16.14 -2.19
C ALA A 119 13.31 16.87 -1.00
N ASP A 120 13.35 18.20 -1.05
CA ASP A 120 12.67 19.07 -0.10
C ASP A 120 11.14 18.96 -0.20
N ILE A 121 10.44 19.25 0.91
CA ILE A 121 8.99 19.09 1.04
C ILE A 121 8.22 19.86 -0.03
N GLU A 122 8.67 21.06 -0.42
CA GLU A 122 8.00 21.86 -1.45
C GLU A 122 8.07 21.21 -2.83
N THR A 123 9.23 20.61 -3.15
CA THR A 123 9.44 19.92 -4.43
C THR A 123 8.61 18.65 -4.49
N VAL A 124 8.57 17.88 -3.39
CA VAL A 124 7.76 16.67 -3.28
C VAL A 124 6.27 17.01 -3.38
N ALA A 125 5.80 18.04 -2.67
CA ALA A 125 4.40 18.47 -2.71
C ALA A 125 3.98 18.91 -4.12
N ARG A 126 4.83 19.68 -4.82
CA ARG A 126 4.57 20.10 -6.21
C ARG A 126 4.46 18.91 -7.16
N ASN A 127 5.38 17.94 -7.05
CA ASN A 127 5.36 16.74 -7.87
C ASN A 127 4.12 15.89 -7.59
N LEU A 128 3.75 15.70 -6.32
CA LEU A 128 2.52 15.01 -5.92
C LEU A 128 1.28 15.69 -6.48
N PHE A 129 1.18 17.01 -6.31
CA PHE A 129 0.04 17.77 -6.83
C PHE A 129 -0.08 17.65 -8.34
N ARG A 130 1.04 17.74 -9.06
CA ARG A 130 1.08 17.54 -10.52
C ARG A 130 0.59 16.15 -10.91
N HIS A 131 1.02 15.08 -10.22
CA HIS A 131 0.57 13.72 -10.52
C HIS A 131 -0.91 13.53 -10.24
N VAL A 132 -1.42 14.06 -9.13
CA VAL A 132 -2.85 13.99 -8.79
C VAL A 132 -3.66 14.74 -9.83
N TRP A 133 -3.27 15.97 -10.18
CA TRP A 133 -4.03 16.84 -11.09
C TRP A 133 -4.03 16.33 -12.54
N LEU A 134 -2.95 15.71 -13.01
CA LEU A 134 -2.91 15.10 -14.34
C LEU A 134 -3.67 13.77 -14.44
N SER A 135 -4.11 13.21 -13.31
CA SER A 135 -4.81 11.93 -13.25
C SER A 135 -6.31 12.06 -12.94
N LEU A 136 -6.79 13.30 -12.73
CA LEU A 136 -8.22 13.65 -12.62
C LEU A 136 -8.78 14.00 -14.00
#